data_AF-A0A7X2PKK3-F1
#
_entry.id   AF-A0A7X2PKK3-F1
#
_cell.length_a   1.000
_cell.length_b   1.000
_cell.length_c   1.000
_cell.angle_alpha   90.00
_cell.angle_beta   90.00
_cell.angle_gamma   90.00
#
_symmetry.space_group_name_H-M   'P 1'
#
loop_
_entity.id
_entity.type
_entity.pdbx_description
1 polymer ?
#
loop_
_entity_poly.entity_id
_entity_poly.type
_entity_poly.pdbx_seq_one_letter_code
_entity_poly.pdbx_strand_id
1 'polypeptide(L)' 'LQAHPVRRLYDAGVPIILNTDDPGIFGVTLCGEFELAAREFGFSEAELQEIAANGFRFAFSEPPRT' A
#
# COMPACT_ATOMS: atom_id res chain seq x y z
N LEU A 1 -0.50 -14.49 -7.81
CA LEU A 1 -1.22 -13.19 -7.67
C LEU A 1 -2.73 -13.34 -7.49
N GLN A 2 -3.44 -14.17 -8.28
CA GLN A 2 -4.90 -14.30 -8.22
C GLN A 2 -5.53 -14.60 -6.84
N ALA A 3 -4.80 -15.26 -5.93
CA ALA A 3 -5.26 -15.55 -4.56
C ALA A 3 -4.77 -14.54 -3.50
N HIS A 4 -4.04 -13.49 -3.91
CA HIS A 4 -3.49 -12.51 -2.98
C HIS A 4 -4.62 -11.71 -2.29
N PRO A 5 -4.59 -11.53 -0.97
CA PRO A 5 -5.73 -11.00 -0.24
C PRO A 5 -5.90 -9.48 -0.36
N VAL A 6 -4.91 -8.74 -0.89
CA VAL A 6 -4.87 -7.27 -0.85
C VAL A 6 -6.16 -6.60 -1.36
N ARG A 7 -6.71 -7.06 -2.49
CA ARG A 7 -7.95 -6.52 -3.05
C ARG A 7 -9.15 -6.80 -2.14
N ARG A 8 -9.25 -8.04 -1.64
CA ARG A 8 -10.33 -8.46 -0.72
C ARG A 8 -10.27 -7.72 0.61
N LEU A 9 -9.08 -7.42 1.12
CA LEU A 9 -8.90 -6.64 2.34
C LEU A 9 -9.35 -5.19 2.12
N TYR A 10 -8.93 -4.58 1.02
CA TYR A 10 -9.34 -3.22 0.66
C TYR A 10 -10.87 -3.14 0.48
N ASP A 11 -11.47 -4.05 -0.30
CA ASP A 11 -12.92 -4.07 -0.55
C ASP A 11 -13.75 -4.27 0.73
N ALA A 12 -13.18 -4.95 1.73
CA ALA A 12 -13.78 -5.13 3.04
C ALA A 12 -13.62 -3.90 3.96
N GLY A 13 -12.98 -2.83 3.49
CA GLY A 13 -12.74 -1.61 4.26
C GLY A 13 -11.61 -1.73 5.29
N VAL A 14 -10.75 -2.75 5.17
CA VAL A 14 -9.56 -2.87 6.02
C VAL A 14 -8.53 -1.83 5.57
N PRO A 15 -8.02 -0.95 6.45
CA PRO A 15 -6.94 -0.05 6.09
C PRO A 15 -5.69 -0.84 5.70
N ILE A 16 -5.16 -0.58 4.51
CA ILE A 16 -3.94 -1.22 4.01
C ILE A 16 -2.88 -0.16 3.68
N ILE A 17 -1.62 -0.59 3.76
CA ILE A 17 -0.42 0.16 3.40
C ILE A 17 0.46 -0.80 2.59
N LEU A 18 1.05 -0.32 1.49
CA LEU A 18 1.99 -1.11 0.67
C LEU A 18 3.43 -0.84 1.12
N ASN A 19 4.22 -1.89 1.21
CA ASN A 19 5.62 -1.87 1.62
C ASN A 19 6.42 -2.85 0.76
N THR A 20 7.73 -2.64 0.68
CA THR A 20 8.66 -3.51 -0.06
C THR A 20 9.16 -4.71 0.73
N ASP A 21 8.97 -4.69 2.05
CA ASP A 21 9.60 -5.60 3.01
C ASP A 21 11.14 -5.54 2.93
N ASP A 22 11.77 -6.33 2.05
CA ASP A 22 13.22 -6.37 1.81
C ASP A 22 13.60 -6.07 0.34
N PRO A 23 13.71 -4.79 -0.07
CA PRO A 23 14.04 -4.40 -1.45
C PRO A 23 15.29 -5.07 -2.02
N GLY A 24 16.34 -5.22 -1.21
CA GLY A 24 17.61 -5.79 -1.64
C GLY A 24 17.56 -7.30 -1.91
N ILE A 25 16.64 -8.00 -1.24
CA ILE A 25 16.45 -9.45 -1.43
C ILE A 25 15.52 -9.70 -2.63
N PHE A 26 14.44 -8.93 -2.74
CA PHE A 26 13.43 -9.16 -3.79
C PHE A 26 13.73 -8.43 -5.11
N GLY A 27 14.68 -7.49 -5.11
CA GLY A 27 15.00 -6.71 -6.30
C GLY A 27 13.85 -5.78 -6.73
N VAL A 28 13.07 -5.30 -5.76
CA VAL A 28 11.89 -4.46 -5.99
C VAL A 28 12.10 -3.03 -5.48
N THR A 29 11.24 -2.13 -5.91
CA THR A 29 11.18 -0.75 -5.41
C THR A 29 9.78 -0.45 -4.91
N LEU A 30 9.63 0.52 -4.01
CA LEU A 30 8.31 0.90 -3.52
C LEU A 30 7.40 1.36 -4.68
N CYS A 31 7.90 2.19 -5.60
CA CYS A 31 7.13 2.59 -6.78
C CYS A 31 6.69 1.37 -7.62
N GLY A 32 7.58 0.38 -7.78
CA GLY A 32 7.26 -0.87 -8.48
C GLY A 32 6.13 -1.67 -7.81
N GLU A 33 6.05 -1.68 -6.48
CA GLU A 33 4.93 -2.31 -5.75
C GLU A 33 3.60 -1.59 -6.02
N PHE A 34 3.61 -0.26 -6.10
CA PHE A 34 2.41 0.51 -6.47
C PHE A 34 2.00 0.27 -7.93
N GLU A 35 2.95 0.21 -8.86
CA GLU A 35 2.69 -0.13 -10.27
C GLU A 35 2.15 -1.56 -10.43
N LEU A 36 2.69 -2.51 -9.66
CA LEU A 36 2.19 -3.87 -9.58
C LEU A 36 0.75 -3.88 -9.05
N ALA A 37 0.45 -3.09 -8.02
CA ALA A 37 -0.88 -2.98 -7.46
C ALA A 37 -1.91 -2.46 -8.47
N ALA A 38 -1.55 -1.43 -9.23
CA ALA A 38 -2.39 -0.92 -10.32
C ALA A 38 -2.66 -2.00 -11.39
N ARG A 39 -1.59 -2.65 -11.88
CA ARG A 39 -1.67 -3.57 -13.03
C ARG A 39 -2.31 -4.92 -12.69
N GLU A 40 -1.97 -5.51 -11.55
CA GLU A 40 -2.35 -6.90 -11.21
C GLU A 40 -3.60 -6.98 -10.35
N PHE A 41 -3.90 -5.93 -9.56
CA PHE A 41 -5.05 -5.90 -8.64
C PHE A 41 -6.09 -4.84 -9.01
N GLY A 42 -5.85 -4.05 -10.07
CA GLY A 42 -6.81 -3.10 -10.61
C GLY A 42 -7.07 -1.89 -9.69
N PHE A 43 -6.13 -1.55 -8.80
CA PHE A 43 -6.25 -0.35 -7.99
C PHE A 43 -6.20 0.90 -8.88
N SER A 44 -7.19 1.77 -8.70
CA SER A 44 -7.23 3.09 -9.31
C SER A 44 -6.24 4.04 -8.65
N GLU A 45 -5.90 5.13 -9.33
CA GLU A 45 -5.00 6.16 -8.79
C GLU A 45 -5.51 6.73 -7.46
N ALA A 46 -6.81 6.97 -7.34
CA ALA A 46 -7.42 7.49 -6.12
C ALA A 46 -7.28 6.50 -4.94
N GLU A 47 -7.49 5.20 -5.19
CA GLU A 47 -7.28 4.17 -4.16
C GLU A 47 -5.80 4.09 -3.76
N LEU A 48 -4.87 4.15 -4.72
CA LEU A 48 -3.43 4.16 -4.44
C LEU A 48 -2.99 5.38 -3.63
N GLN A 49 -3.56 6.56 -3.89
CA GLN A 49 -3.33 7.76 -3.08
C GLN A 49 -3.81 7.57 -1.64
N GLU A 50 -4.97 6.93 -1.45
CA GLU A 50 -5.51 6.63 -0.12
C GLU A 50 -4.64 5.62 0.63
N ILE A 51 -4.18 4.57 -0.05
CA ILE A 51 -3.23 3.59 0.48
C ILE A 51 -1.91 4.26 0.89
N ALA A 52 -1.39 5.18 0.07
CA ALA A 52 -0.19 5.95 0.42
C ALA A 52 -0.43 6.87 1.62
N ALA A 53 -1.59 7.53 1.69
CA ALA A 53 -1.98 8.39 2.80
C ALA A 53 -2.10 7.61 4.12
N ASN A 54 -2.54 6.34 4.07
CA ASN A 54 -2.59 5.47 5.25
C ASN A 54 -1.21 5.28 5.89
N GLY A 55 -0.12 5.30 5.11
CA GLY A 55 1.24 5.26 5.62
C GLY A 55 1.56 6.40 6.60
N PHE A 56 1.00 7.59 6.38
CA PHE A 56 1.13 8.72 7.30
C PHE A 56 0.11 8.68 8.42
N ARG A 57 -1.15 8.34 8.10
CA ARG A 57 -2.26 8.30 9.07
C ARG A 57 -2.02 7.32 10.22
N PHE A 58 -1.40 6.18 9.91
CA PHE A 58 -1.09 5.13 10.89
C PHE A 58 0.40 5.05 11.23
N ALA A 59 1.18 6.08 10.88
CA ALA A 59 2.58 6.18 11.27
C ALA A 59 2.71 6.29 12.80
N PHE A 60 3.83 5.83 13.34
CA PHE A 60 4.23 6.12 14.73
C PHE A 60 4.79 7.54 14.87
N SER A 61 4.03 8.54 14.44
CA SER A 61 4.41 9.96 14.54
C SER A 61 4.10 10.52 15.93
N GLU A 62 4.92 11.47 16.39
CA GLU A 62 4.56 12.29 17.55
C GLU A 62 3.27 13.07 17.28
N PRO A 63 2.39 13.25 18.29
CA PRO A 63 1.25 14.13 18.15
C PRO A 63 1.72 15.56 17.82
N PRO A 64 0.89 16.36 17.11
CA PRO A 64 1.25 17.73 16.75
C PRO A 64 1.64 18.51 18.01
N ARG A 65 2.80 19.18 17.96
CA ARG A 65 3.23 20.08 19.04
C ARG A 65 2.36 21.34 18.98
N THR A 66 1.53 21.55 20.01
CA THR A 66 0.70 22.75 20.20
C THR A 66 1.52 23.94 20.63
#